data_AF-A0A966UZS5-F1
#
_entry.id   AF-A0A966UZS5-F1
#
_cell.length_a   1.000
_cell.length_b   1.000
_cell.length_c   1.000
_cell.angle_alpha   90.00
_cell.angle_beta   90.00
_cell.angle_gamma   90.00
#
_symmetry.space_group_name_H-M   'P 1'
#
loop_
_entity.id
_entity.type
_entity.pdbx_description
1 polymer ?
#
loop_
_entity_poly.entity_id
_entity_poly.type
_entity_poly.pdbx_seq_one_letter_code
_entity_poly.pdbx_strand_id
1 'polypeptide(L)'
;MSETTELHGGILLTSFGQQVLFVDKSRYVATMKKLVDDGFDMCCDLTAVDYLNAPNRTVPEGVVAERFEVVVNLLSMSKRARLRVRVQIAESEPTLESLFDLYPGSEAMEREV
;
A
#
# COMPACT_ATOMS: atom_id res chain seq x y z
N MET A 1 5.97 18.46 11.31
CA MET A 1 6.61 17.16 11.03
C MET A 1 5.67 16.09 11.53
N SER A 2 5.06 15.30 10.64
CA SER A 2 4.13 14.25 11.07
C SER A 2 4.91 13.17 11.82
N GLU A 3 4.45 12.82 13.02
CA GLU A 3 4.96 11.69 13.79
C GLU A 3 4.87 10.42 12.93
N THR A 4 6.00 9.76 12.74
CA THR A 4 6.09 8.53 11.97
C THR A 4 5.95 7.37 12.94
N THR A 5 4.89 6.58 12.80
CA THR A 5 4.62 5.40 13.64
C THR A 5 4.90 4.15 12.81
N GLU A 6 5.16 3.00 13.44
CA GLU A 6 5.24 1.72 12.74
C GLU A 6 3.92 0.93 12.87
N LEU A 7 3.51 0.26 11.79
CA LEU A 7 2.40 -0.71 11.81
C LEU A 7 2.83 -1.94 11.00
N HIS A 8 2.84 -3.12 11.65
CA HIS A 8 3.28 -4.38 11.05
C HIS A 8 4.67 -4.32 10.40
N GLY A 9 5.50 -3.38 10.85
CA GLY A 9 6.83 -3.06 10.33
C GLY A 9 6.85 -2.32 8.99
N GLY A 10 5.71 -1.74 8.59
CA GLY A 10 5.64 -0.67 7.62
C GLY A 10 5.62 0.69 8.31
N ILE A 11 5.90 1.74 7.52
CA ILE A 11 5.98 3.12 7.99
C ILE A 11 4.60 3.76 7.85
N LEU A 12 3.98 4.10 8.98
CA LEU A 12 2.65 4.67 9.08
C LEU A 12 2.72 6.19 9.28
N LEU A 13 1.96 6.91 8.48
CA LEU A 13 1.74 8.34 8.64
C LEU A 13 0.29 8.72 8.39
N THR A 14 -0.05 9.98 8.65
CA THR A 14 -1.34 10.56 8.27
C THR A 14 -1.16 11.53 7.11
N SER A 15 -1.93 11.34 6.04
CA SER A 15 -1.98 12.23 4.87
C SER A 15 -3.42 12.60 4.59
N PHE A 16 -3.72 13.90 4.55
CA PHE A 16 -5.07 14.44 4.31
C PHE A 16 -6.18 13.79 5.17
N GLY A 17 -5.88 13.48 6.44
CA GLY A 17 -6.83 12.87 7.37
C GLY A 17 -7.03 11.35 7.21
N GLN A 18 -6.27 10.69 6.35
CA GLN A 18 -6.26 9.24 6.18
C GLN A 18 -4.91 8.65 6.60
N GLN A 19 -4.92 7.46 7.20
CA GLN A 19 -3.71 6.70 7.46
C GLN A 19 -3.13 6.11 6.16
N VAL A 20 -1.82 6.25 6.01
CA VAL A 20 -1.05 5.72 4.87
C VAL A 20 0.11 4.90 5.40
N LEU A 21 0.13 3.62 5.03
CA LEU A 21 1.16 2.66 5.39
C LEU A 21 2.07 2.38 4.19
N PHE A 22 3.35 2.69 4.33
CA PHE A 22 4.36 2.33 3.34
C PHE A 22 4.93 0.96 3.71
N VAL A 23 4.87 0.02 2.78
CA VAL A 23 5.26 -1.37 3.00
C VAL A 23 6.35 -1.73 2.00
N ASP A 24 7.40 -2.38 2.50
CA ASP A 24 8.44 -2.94 1.65
C ASP A 24 7.87 -4.09 0.79
N LYS A 25 8.29 -4.16 -0.48
CA LYS A 25 7.85 -5.18 -1.45
C LYS A 25 8.00 -6.60 -0.90
N SER A 26 9.09 -6.92 -0.20
CA SER A 26 9.36 -8.26 0.36
C SER A 26 8.42 -8.66 1.51
N ARG A 27 7.70 -7.70 2.09
CA ARG A 27 6.80 -7.90 3.23
C ARG A 27 5.34 -7.68 2.86
N TYR A 28 5.04 -7.42 1.59
CA TYR A 28 3.73 -7.00 1.14
C TYR A 28 2.61 -7.96 1.58
N VAL A 29 2.62 -9.22 1.10
CA VAL A 29 1.57 -10.19 1.42
C VAL A 29 1.50 -10.50 2.91
N ALA A 30 2.64 -10.61 3.59
CA ALA A 30 2.68 -10.86 5.03
C ALA A 30 2.04 -9.71 5.84
N THR A 31 2.23 -8.47 5.40
CA THR A 31 1.61 -7.30 6.03
C THR A 31 0.12 -7.26 5.73
N MET A 32 -0.29 -7.52 4.49
CA MET A 32 -1.69 -7.56 4.10
C MET A 32 -2.48 -8.63 4.86
N LYS A 33 -1.89 -9.82 5.10
CA LYS A 33 -2.48 -10.85 5.97
C LYS A 33 -2.78 -10.32 7.37
N LYS A 34 -1.83 -9.64 8.00
CA LYS A 34 -2.04 -9.04 9.34
C LYS A 34 -3.09 -7.93 9.32
N LEU A 35 -3.21 -7.19 8.23
CA LEU A 35 -4.25 -6.17 8.07
C LEU A 35 -5.65 -6.82 7.92
N VAL A 36 -5.75 -7.96 7.23
CA VAL A 36 -6.97 -8.77 7.23
C VAL A 36 -7.31 -9.22 8.66
N ASP A 37 -6.33 -9.72 9.42
CA ASP A 37 -6.52 -10.12 10.83
C ASP A 37 -6.95 -8.95 11.72
N ASP A 38 -6.45 -7.74 11.43
CA ASP A 38 -6.88 -6.49 12.07
C ASP A 38 -8.27 -6.03 11.62
N GLY A 39 -8.94 -6.74 10.71
CA GLY A 39 -10.29 -6.44 10.25
C GLY A 39 -10.35 -5.40 9.14
N PHE A 40 -9.30 -5.23 8.35
CA PHE A 40 -9.39 -4.58 7.02
C PHE A 40 -9.88 -5.60 5.99
N ASP A 41 -11.16 -5.92 6.08
CA ASP A 41 -11.82 -7.02 5.36
C ASP A 41 -12.15 -6.72 3.89
N MET A 42 -12.01 -5.46 3.44
CA MET A 42 -12.34 -5.06 2.08
C MET A 42 -11.19 -4.31 1.40
N CYS A 43 -10.77 -4.81 0.23
CA CYS A 43 -9.99 -4.05 -0.75
C CYS A 43 -10.96 -3.24 -1.63
N CYS A 44 -11.03 -1.93 -1.41
CA CYS A 44 -11.92 -1.05 -2.15
C CYS A 44 -11.40 -0.69 -3.55
N ASP A 45 -10.09 -0.59 -3.68
CA ASP A 45 -9.41 -0.12 -4.89
C ASP A 45 -7.94 -0.54 -4.87
N LEU A 46 -7.38 -0.84 -6.04
CA LEU A 46 -5.96 -1.10 -6.25
C LEU A 46 -5.55 -0.39 -7.55
N THR A 47 -4.56 0.48 -7.48
CA THR A 47 -4.08 1.25 -8.63
C THR A 47 -2.56 1.36 -8.61
N ALA A 48 -1.98 1.72 -9.75
CA ALA A 48 -0.55 1.96 -9.90
C ALA A 48 -0.27 3.40 -10.36
N VAL A 49 0.84 3.97 -9.91
CA VAL A 49 1.29 5.30 -10.28
C VAL A 49 2.68 5.22 -10.92
N ASP A 50 2.83 5.79 -12.12
CA ASP A 50 4.13 6.01 -12.76
C ASP A 50 4.63 7.43 -12.44
N TYR A 51 5.73 7.52 -11.70
CA TYR A 51 6.37 8.76 -11.30
C TYR A 51 7.52 9.18 -12.21
N LEU A 52 7.57 8.71 -13.47
CA LEU A 52 8.61 9.08 -14.45
C LEU A 52 8.92 10.60 -14.47
N ASN A 53 7.88 11.44 -14.43
CA ASN A 53 8.01 12.91 -14.46
C ASN A 53 8.00 13.58 -13.07
N ALA A 54 8.00 12.79 -11.99
CA ALA A 54 8.03 13.28 -10.60
C ALA A 54 9.01 12.45 -9.73
N PRO A 55 10.29 12.30 -10.13
CA PRO A 55 11.25 11.46 -9.42
C PRO A 55 11.62 12.01 -8.03
N ASN A 56 11.54 13.33 -7.84
CA ASN A 56 11.89 14.00 -6.57
C ASN A 56 10.69 14.14 -5.62
N ARG A 57 9.66 13.29 -5.76
CA ARG A 57 8.52 13.29 -4.84
C ARG A 57 8.96 12.96 -3.43
N THR A 58 8.26 13.51 -2.44
CA THR A 58 8.53 13.20 -1.05
C THR A 58 7.94 11.85 -0.68
N VAL A 59 8.79 10.94 -0.21
CA VAL A 59 8.43 9.74 0.53
C VAL A 59 8.95 9.85 1.96
N PRO A 60 8.42 9.07 2.92
CA PRO A 60 8.89 9.10 4.30
C PRO A 60 10.36 8.67 4.42
N GLU A 61 11.02 9.12 5.48
CA GLU A 61 12.34 8.60 5.84
C GLU A 61 12.28 7.07 6.00
N GLY A 62 13.27 6.35 5.47
CA GLY A 62 13.28 4.89 5.46
C GLY A 62 12.57 4.24 4.26
N VAL A 63 11.91 5.02 3.39
CA VAL A 63 11.35 4.54 2.12
C VAL A 63 12.22 5.01 0.96
N VAL A 64 12.61 4.09 0.08
CA VAL A 64 13.29 4.44 -1.19
C VAL A 64 12.22 4.71 -2.24
N ALA A 65 12.19 5.92 -2.80
CA ALA A 65 11.24 6.27 -3.85
C ALA A 65 11.62 5.56 -5.16
N GLU A 66 10.69 4.78 -5.72
CA GLU A 66 10.88 4.09 -6.99
C GLU A 66 10.11 4.76 -8.14
N ARG A 67 10.30 4.33 -9.39
CA ARG A 67 9.52 4.85 -10.52
C ARG A 67 8.04 4.50 -10.37
N PHE A 68 7.73 3.24 -10.07
CA PHE A 68 6.37 2.76 -9.93
C PHE A 68 5.97 2.67 -8.46
N GLU A 69 4.67 2.80 -8.21
CA GLU A 69 4.08 2.59 -6.91
C GLU A 69 2.74 1.90 -7.07
N VAL A 70 2.52 0.84 -6.30
CA VAL A 70 1.18 0.23 -6.15
C VAL A 70 0.52 0.78 -4.90
N VAL A 71 -0.73 1.18 -5.04
CA VAL A 71 -1.56 1.76 -3.98
C VAL A 71 -2.79 0.90 -3.79
N VAL A 72 -2.98 0.40 -2.57
CA VAL A 72 -4.17 -0.38 -2.19
C VAL A 72 -4.98 0.40 -1.18
N ASN A 73 -6.26 0.59 -1.44
CA ASN A 73 -7.18 1.25 -0.53
C ASN A 73 -8.01 0.20 0.22
N LEU A 74 -7.76 0.08 1.52
CA LEU A 74 -8.44 -0.86 2.40
C LEU A 74 -9.50 -0.17 3.25
N LEU A 75 -10.56 -0.92 3.56
CA LEU A 75 -11.65 -0.52 4.44
C LEU A 75 -11.90 -1.59 5.50
N SER A 76 -11.99 -1.14 6.74
CA SER A 76 -12.54 -1.90 7.86
C SER A 76 -13.97 -1.43 8.10
N MET A 77 -14.95 -2.27 7.76
CA MET A 77 -16.36 -1.92 7.92
C MET A 77 -16.75 -1.84 9.40
N SER A 78 -16.24 -2.77 10.21
CA SER A 78 -16.50 -2.84 11.65
C SER A 78 -15.96 -1.63 12.40
N LYS A 79 -14.74 -1.19 12.05
CA LYS A 79 -14.07 -0.05 12.69
C LYS A 79 -14.39 1.30 12.03
N ARG A 80 -15.09 1.29 10.88
CA ARG A 80 -15.33 2.47 10.02
C ARG A 80 -14.02 3.20 9.70
N ALA A 81 -12.96 2.44 9.46
CA ALA A 81 -11.60 2.95 9.28
C ALA A 81 -11.09 2.64 7.87
N ARG A 82 -10.34 3.58 7.30
CA ARG A 82 -9.67 3.42 6.00
C ARG A 82 -8.17 3.44 6.17
N LEU A 83 -7.49 2.59 5.41
CA LEU A 83 -6.03 2.53 5.36
C LEU A 83 -5.60 2.49 3.91
N ARG A 84 -4.64 3.34 3.54
CA ARG A 84 -3.99 3.26 2.23
C ARG A 84 -2.65 2.56 2.38
N VAL A 85 -2.42 1.48 1.67
CA VAL A 85 -1.13 0.79 1.62
C VAL A 85 -0.41 1.24 0.35
N ARG A 86 0.86 1.62 0.46
CA ARG A 86 1.70 2.05 -0.67
C ARG A 86 2.96 1.20 -0.72
N VAL A 87 3.28 0.67 -1.90
CA VAL A 87 4.46 -0.17 -2.12
C VAL A 87 5.25 0.41 -3.28
N GLN A 88 6.55 0.65 -3.06
CA GLN A 88 7.46 1.16 -4.08
C GLN A 88 7.94 0.01 -4.95
N ILE A 89 7.89 0.17 -6.27
CA ILE A 89 8.22 -0.88 -7.24
C ILE A 89 9.28 -0.37 -8.22
N ALA A 90 10.45 -1.01 -8.22
CA ALA A 90 11.55 -0.66 -9.09
C ALA A 90 11.22 -0.91 -10.56
N GLU A 91 11.69 -0.03 -11.44
CA GLU A 91 11.52 -0.18 -12.89
C GLU A 91 12.23 -1.43 -13.46
N SER A 92 13.35 -1.82 -12.84
CA SER A 92 14.12 -3.00 -13.23
C SER A 92 13.44 -4.32 -12.90
N GLU A 93 12.49 -4.33 -11.96
CA GLU A 93 11.75 -5.52 -11.52
C GLU A 93 10.29 -5.16 -11.17
N PRO A 94 9.46 -4.85 -12.19
CA PRO A 94 8.10 -4.34 -12.03
C PRO A 94 7.12 -5.48 -11.72
N THR A 95 7.38 -6.20 -10.63
CA THR A 95 6.57 -7.33 -10.15
C THR A 95 6.12 -7.07 -8.72
N LEU A 96 4.95 -7.59 -8.37
CA LEU A 96 4.43 -7.61 -7.01
C LEU A 96 3.58 -8.87 -6.84
N GLU A 97 3.57 -9.46 -5.65
CA GLU A 97 2.71 -10.62 -5.36
C GLU A 97 1.23 -10.23 -5.40
N SER A 98 0.38 -11.09 -5.95
CA SER A 98 -1.06 -10.88 -6.01
C SER A 98 -1.70 -10.87 -4.63
N LEU A 99 -2.75 -10.07 -4.45
CA LEU A 99 -3.59 -10.07 -3.26
C LEU A 99 -4.84 -10.93 -3.40
N PHE A 100 -5.07 -11.56 -4.55
CA PHE A 100 -6.30 -12.29 -4.85
C PHE A 100 -6.69 -13.32 -3.78
N ASP A 101 -5.72 -14.05 -3.23
CA ASP A 101 -5.98 -15.05 -2.18
C ASP A 101 -6.50 -14.43 -0.87
N LEU A 102 -6.19 -13.15 -0.61
CA LEU A 102 -6.67 -12.41 0.56
C LEU A 102 -7.94 -11.61 0.24
N TYR A 103 -8.00 -11.05 -0.96
CA TYR A 103 -9.09 -10.22 -1.45
C TYR A 103 -9.48 -10.67 -2.86
N PRO A 104 -10.33 -11.68 -3.03
CA PRO A 104 -10.70 -12.18 -4.35
C PRO A 104 -11.31 -11.13 -5.29
N GLY A 105 -11.87 -10.06 -4.71
CA GLY A 105 -12.36 -8.90 -5.46
C GLY A 105 -11.27 -8.07 -6.15
N SER A 106 -9.98 -8.32 -5.88
CA SER A 106 -8.87 -7.58 -6.49
C SER A 106 -8.56 -7.96 -7.94
N GLU A 107 -9.07 -9.09 -8.45
CA GLU A 107 -8.70 -9.65 -9.76
C GLU A 107 -8.75 -8.64 -10.90
N ALA A 108 -9.87 -7.93 -11.05
CA ALA A 108 -10.04 -6.97 -12.13
C ALA A 108 -9.11 -5.76 -11.98
N MET A 109 -8.87 -5.31 -10.75
CA MET A 109 -8.01 -4.17 -10.43
C MET A 109 -6.54 -4.52 -10.65
N GLU A 110 -6.11 -5.72 -10.25
CA GLU A 110 -4.76 -6.24 -10.51
C GLU A 110 -4.47 -6.44 -12.00
N ARG A 111 -5.49 -6.74 -12.80
CA ARG A 111 -5.36 -6.88 -14.26
C ARG A 111 -5.44 -5.56 -15.03
N GLU A 112 -5.97 -4.51 -14.41
CA GLU A 112 -6.00 -3.17 -15.00
C GLU A 112 -4.61 -2.52 -14.99
N VAL A 113 -3.81 -2.81 -13.97
CA VAL A 113 -2.49 -2.19 -13.71
C VAL A 113 -1.31 -2.94 -14.32
#